data_AF-A0A3Q0JJM8-F1
#
_entry.id   AF-A0A3Q0JJM8-F1
#
_cell.length_a   1.000
_cell.length_b   1.000
_cell.length_c   1.000
_cell.angle_alpha   90.00
_cell.angle_beta   90.00
_cell.angle_gamma   90.00
#
_symmetry.space_group_name_H-M   'P 1'
#
loop_
_entity.id
_entity.type
_entity.pdbx_description
1 polymer ?
#
loop_
_entity_poly.entity_id
_entity_poly.type
_entity_poly.pdbx_seq_one_letter_code
_entity_poly.pdbx_strand_id
1 'polypeptide(L)'
;MALNYFFFCIFLFCALLISFSEADDILGCNGFIKSNIEINFTKVEIKLMTKQGTLKDQTECAPNNGYYFLPLYDKGEYVLKVC
;
A
#
# COMPACT_ATOMS: atom_id res chain seq x y z
N MET A 1 -43.74 23.56 8.20
CA MET A 1 -43.41 23.37 6.77
C MET A 1 -41.98 23.80 6.46
N ALA A 2 -41.55 25.03 6.77
CA ALA A 2 -40.17 25.51 6.55
C ALA A 2 -39.07 24.69 7.23
N LEU A 3 -39.30 24.21 8.46
CA LEU A 3 -38.32 23.40 9.20
C LEU A 3 -38.00 22.05 8.51
N ASN A 4 -39.00 21.43 7.86
CA ASN A 4 -38.79 20.18 7.11
C ASN A 4 -37.97 20.42 5.84
N TYR A 5 -38.15 21.56 5.16
CA TYR A 5 -37.31 21.94 4.02
C TYR A 5 -35.87 22.20 4.45
N PHE A 6 -35.67 22.81 5.62
CA PHE A 6 -34.32 23.01 6.17
C PHE A 6 -33.60 21.68 6.43
N PHE A 7 -34.26 20.72 7.09
CA PHE A 7 -33.68 19.38 7.28
C PHE A 7 -33.45 18.63 5.96
N PHE A 8 -34.35 18.79 4.99
CA PHE A 8 -34.20 18.20 3.66
C PHE A 8 -33.01 18.78 2.90
N CYS A 9 -32.78 20.10 2.98
CA CYS A 9 -31.61 20.75 2.39
C CYS A 9 -30.30 20.28 3.04
N ILE A 10 -30.27 20.12 4.37
CA ILE A 10 -29.10 19.55 5.07
C ILE A 10 -28.83 18.13 4.59
N PHE A 11 -29.87 17.30 4.50
CA PHE A 11 -29.74 15.93 4.03
C PHE A 11 -29.19 15.86 2.59
N LEU A 12 -29.73 16.68 1.68
CA LEU A 12 -29.24 16.80 0.30
C LEU A 12 -27.79 17.27 0.25
N PHE A 13 -27.42 18.25 1.06
CA PHE A 13 -26.05 18.76 1.13
C PHE A 13 -25.09 17.68 1.63
N CYS A 14 -25.44 16.94 2.68
CA CYS A 14 -24.65 15.81 3.17
C CYS A 14 -24.50 14.70 2.12
N ALA A 15 -25.58 14.35 1.39
CA ALA A 15 -25.53 13.35 0.33
C ALA A 15 -24.61 13.77 -0.83
N LEU A 16 -24.61 15.06 -1.18
CA LEU A 16 -23.69 15.64 -2.15
C LEU A 16 -22.24 15.52 -1.68
N LEU A 17 -21.93 15.84 -0.41
CA LEU A 17 -20.57 15.74 0.13
C LEU A 17 -20.00 14.32 0.07
N ILE A 18 -20.82 13.29 0.34
CA ILE A 18 -20.40 11.89 0.27
C ILE A 18 -20.06 11.47 -1.17
N SER A 19 -20.66 12.10 -2.17
CA SER A 19 -20.42 11.79 -3.58
C SER A 19 -19.06 12.30 -4.09
N PHE A 20 -18.36 13.13 -3.32
CA PHE A 20 -17.02 13.66 -3.66
C PHE A 20 -15.87 12.93 -2.94
N SER A 21 -16.12 11.79 -2.29
CA SER A 21 -15.02 11.00 -1.74
C SER A 21 -14.35 10.17 -2.83
N GLU A 22 -13.15 10.56 -3.24
CA GLU A 22 -12.23 9.71 -4.00
C GLU A 22 -11.34 8.95 -3.00
N ALA A 23 -11.19 7.64 -3.20
CA ALA A 23 -10.24 6.83 -2.44
C ALA A 23 -9.10 6.43 -3.39
N ASP A 24 -7.87 6.67 -2.97
CA ASP A 24 -6.70 6.18 -3.70
C ASP A 24 -6.48 4.69 -3.39
N ASP A 25 -6.46 3.87 -4.44
CA ASP A 25 -6.06 2.46 -4.34
C ASP A 25 -4.53 2.37 -4.21
N ILE A 26 -4.06 1.87 -3.06
CA ILE A 26 -2.64 1.55 -2.85
C ILE A 26 -2.39 0.13 -3.34
N LEU A 27 -1.45 -0.02 -4.28
CA LEU A 27 -1.00 -1.32 -4.72
C LEU A 27 0.03 -1.89 -3.74
N GLY A 28 0.07 -3.22 -3.58
CA GLY A 28 1.05 -3.89 -2.75
C GLY A 28 1.97 -4.79 -3.59
N CYS A 29 3.27 -4.72 -3.36
CA CYS A 29 4.24 -5.71 -3.82
C CYS A 29 4.60 -6.62 -2.65
N ASN A 30 4.23 -7.89 -2.72
CA ASN A 30 4.41 -8.83 -1.62
C ASN A 30 4.80 -10.22 -2.10
N GLY A 31 5.35 -11.01 -1.20
CA GLY A 31 5.78 -12.36 -1.48
C GLY A 31 6.47 -13.03 -0.32
N PHE A 32 7.14 -14.14 -0.59
CA PHE A 32 7.86 -14.93 0.41
C PHE A 32 9.26 -15.26 -0.10
N ILE A 33 10.27 -15.06 0.75
CA ILE A 33 11.62 -15.55 0.51
C ILE A 33 11.68 -17.05 0.79
N LYS A 34 12.19 -17.80 -0.18
CA LYS A 34 12.39 -19.24 -0.08
C LYS A 34 13.87 -19.55 -0.25
N SER A 35 14.35 -20.48 0.55
CA SER A 35 15.71 -20.98 0.50
C SER A 35 15.71 -22.50 0.62
N ASN A 36 16.62 -23.16 -0.07
CA ASN A 36 16.81 -24.62 0.03
C ASN A 36 17.61 -25.02 1.27
N ILE A 37 18.12 -24.03 2.01
CA ILE A 37 18.86 -24.17 3.26
C ILE A 37 18.21 -23.29 4.33
N GLU A 38 18.38 -23.66 5.60
CA GLU A 38 17.91 -22.86 6.72
C GLU A 38 18.66 -21.52 6.77
N ILE A 39 17.90 -20.42 6.70
CA ILE A 39 18.43 -19.06 6.77
C ILE A 39 17.65 -18.26 7.81
N ASN A 40 18.31 -17.25 8.38
CA ASN A 40 17.66 -16.32 9.28
C ASN A 40 16.96 -15.22 8.45
N PHE A 41 15.63 -15.34 8.30
CA PHE A 41 14.84 -14.37 7.54
C PHE A 41 14.87 -12.95 8.13
N THR A 42 15.08 -12.78 9.45
CA THR A 42 15.19 -11.46 10.09
C THR A 42 16.39 -10.67 9.58
N LYS A 43 17.39 -11.33 9.00
CA LYS A 43 18.56 -10.67 8.40
C LYS A 43 18.39 -10.36 6.92
N VAL A 44 17.27 -10.77 6.32
CA VAL A 44 17.00 -10.58 4.89
C VAL A 44 16.17 -9.31 4.70
N GLU A 45 16.70 -8.42 3.88
CA GLU A 45 16.08 -7.14 3.56
C GLU A 45 15.63 -7.13 2.09
N ILE A 46 14.42 -6.63 1.85
CA ILE A 46 13.85 -6.50 0.52
C ILE A 46 13.82 -5.02 0.15
N LYS A 47 14.45 -4.69 -0.98
CA LYS A 47 14.55 -3.32 -1.49
C LYS A 47 13.78 -3.18 -2.78
N LEU A 48 12.94 -2.15 -2.84
CA LEU A 48 12.30 -1.69 -4.07
C LEU A 48 13.17 -0.60 -4.68
N MET A 49 13.63 -0.82 -5.91
CA MET A 49 14.50 0.10 -6.63
C MET A 49 13.81 0.61 -7.89
N THR A 50 14.11 1.83 -8.31
CA THR A 50 13.79 2.29 -9.67
C THR A 50 14.66 1.55 -10.70
N LYS A 51 14.28 1.56 -11.97
CA LYS A 51 15.13 1.04 -13.07
C LYS A 51 16.50 1.73 -13.15
N GLN A 52 16.61 2.97 -12.67
CA GLN A 52 17.85 3.74 -12.60
C GLN A 52 18.73 3.36 -11.40
N GLY A 53 18.27 2.45 -10.53
CA GLY A 53 19.02 1.97 -9.37
C GLY A 53 18.88 2.84 -8.12
N THR A 54 17.89 3.73 -8.05
CA THR A 54 17.60 4.53 -6.84
C THR A 54 16.71 3.72 -5.90
N LEU A 55 17.04 3.70 -4.61
CA LEU A 55 16.20 3.08 -3.58
C LEU A 55 14.90 3.88 -3.42
N LYS A 56 13.77 3.19 -3.52
CA LYS A 56 12.44 3.76 -3.29
C LYS A 56 11.94 3.44 -1.90
N ASP A 57 12.00 2.18 -1.53
CA ASP A 57 11.55 1.70 -0.23
C ASP A 57 12.24 0.39 0.13
N GLN A 58 12.20 -0.01 1.39
CA GLN A 58 12.76 -1.25 1.89
C GLN A 58 12.00 -1.79 3.09
N THR A 59 11.98 -3.11 3.23
CA THR A 59 11.32 -3.79 4.35
C THR A 59 12.09 -5.05 4.76
N GLU A 60 11.97 -5.42 6.02
CA GLU A 60 12.52 -6.67 6.55
C GLU A 60 11.53 -7.81 6.35
N CYS A 61 12.04 -9.03 6.22
CA CYS A 61 11.19 -10.21 6.12
C CYS A 61 10.64 -10.63 7.48
N ALA A 62 9.42 -11.17 7.49
CA ALA A 62 8.85 -11.82 8.65
C ALA A 62 9.71 -13.03 9.07
N PRO A 63 10.06 -13.17 10.36
CA PRO A 63 11.06 -14.13 10.84
C PRO A 63 10.67 -15.60 10.59
N ASN A 64 9.37 -15.90 10.61
CA ASN A 64 8.88 -17.27 10.64
C ASN A 64 8.68 -17.89 9.25
N ASN A 65 8.45 -17.06 8.22
CA ASN A 65 8.04 -17.54 6.89
C ASN A 65 8.66 -16.74 5.73
N GLY A 66 9.50 -15.75 6.01
CA GLY A 66 10.13 -14.93 4.98
C GLY A 66 9.16 -14.02 4.23
N TYR A 67 7.96 -13.75 4.76
CA TYR A 67 6.97 -12.87 4.12
C TYR A 67 7.47 -11.42 4.12
N TYR A 68 7.23 -10.70 3.02
CA TYR A 68 7.47 -9.26 2.92
C TYR A 68 6.30 -8.56 2.22
N PHE A 69 6.12 -7.27 2.52
CA PHE A 69 5.13 -6.40 1.90
C PHE A 69 5.72 -4.99 1.72
N LEU A 70 5.65 -4.46 0.50
CA LEU A 70 6.06 -3.13 0.11
C LEU A 70 4.88 -2.39 -0.54
N PRO A 71 4.40 -1.28 0.02
CA PRO A 71 3.36 -0.47 -0.62
C PRO A 71 3.91 0.25 -1.87
N LEU A 72 3.12 0.28 -2.94
CA LEU A 72 3.37 0.98 -4.19
C LEU A 72 2.35 2.10 -4.33
N TYR A 73 2.80 3.33 -4.06
CA TYR A 73 1.99 4.53 -4.24
C TYR A 73 1.96 5.00 -5.69
N ASP A 74 3.11 4.91 -6.36
CA ASP A 74 3.25 5.32 -7.76
C ASP A 74 3.18 4.08 -8.68
N LYS A 75 2.45 4.20 -9.79
CA LYS A 75 2.47 3.20 -10.85
C LYS A 75 3.76 3.35 -11.66
N GLY A 76 4.45 2.24 -11.88
CA GLY A 76 5.70 2.26 -12.63
C GLY A 76 6.38 0.91 -12.66
N GLU A 77 7.56 0.89 -13.28
CA GLU A 77 8.41 -0.29 -13.32
C GLU A 77 9.53 -0.19 -12.29
N TYR A 78 9.63 -1.23 -11.46
CA TYR A 78 10.57 -1.31 -10.35
C TYR A 78 11.37 -2.60 -10.42
N VAL A 79 12.51 -2.60 -9.73
CA VAL A 79 13.36 -3.78 -9.53
C VAL A 79 13.30 -4.15 -8.06
N LEU A 80 12.88 -5.38 -7.78
CA LEU A 80 12.92 -5.94 -6.43
C LEU A 80 14.28 -6.60 -6.19
N LYS A 81 14.97 -6.21 -5.12
CA LYS A 81 16.28 -6.75 -4.76
C LYS A 81 16.24 -7.36 -3.36
N VAL A 82 16.79 -8.57 -3.23
CA VAL A 82 16.99 -9.26 -1.96
C VAL A 82 18.42 -9.00 -1.50
N CYS A 83 18.62 -8.60 -0.24
CA CYS A 83 19.91 -8.26 0.36
C CYS A 83 20.14 -9.04 1.66
#